data_AF-A0A957G084-F1
#
_entry.id   AF-A0A957G084-F1
#
_cell.length_a   1.000
_cell.length_b   1.000
_cell.length_c   1.000
_cell.angle_alpha   90.00
_cell.angle_beta   90.00
_cell.angle_gamma   90.00
#
_symmetry.space_group_name_H-M   'P 1'
#
loop_
_entity.id
_entity.type
_entity.pdbx_description
1 polymer ?
#
loop_
_entity_poly.entity_id
_entity_poly.type
_entity_poly.pdbx_seq_one_letter_code
_entity_poly.pdbx_strand_id
1 'polypeptide(L)'
;MPKTLFVLTVIATLFLIQIPAAAALPMSSQTIIHVTTEADEVDINGECSLREAVAAANSDLPIDSCAAGHGSDIIVLPEGTFLLRSNINGASGPFGPLIVTDNLSIQGFSATATIIDGYFTDDIF
;
A
#
# COMPACT_ATOMS: atom_id res chain seq x y z
N MET A 1 -56.48 22.07 47.91
CA MET A 1 -54.99 21.97 47.99
C MET A 1 -54.53 20.86 47.03
N PRO A 2 -53.45 21.09 46.26
CA PRO A 2 -53.28 20.62 44.87
C PRO A 2 -52.51 19.29 44.75
N LYS A 3 -52.87 18.40 43.80
CA LYS A 3 -52.12 17.16 43.54
C LYS A 3 -52.01 16.70 42.07
N THR A 4 -52.28 17.55 41.09
CA THR A 4 -52.27 17.14 39.66
C THR A 4 -51.33 17.94 38.75
N LEU A 5 -50.56 18.90 39.27
CA LEU A 5 -49.74 19.80 38.44
C LEU A 5 -48.26 19.40 38.30
N PHE A 6 -47.82 18.29 38.89
CA PHE A 6 -46.39 17.92 38.92
C PHE A 6 -45.95 16.88 37.88
N VAL A 7 -46.88 16.27 37.14
CA VAL A 7 -46.57 15.16 36.22
C VAL A 7 -46.33 15.64 34.78
N LEU A 8 -46.76 16.85 34.43
CA LEU A 8 -46.65 17.38 33.05
C LEU A 8 -45.32 18.08 32.74
N THR A 9 -44.48 18.40 33.72
CA THR A 9 -43.19 19.07 33.48
C THR A 9 -42.02 18.12 33.19
N VAL A 10 -42.16 16.81 33.46
CA VAL A 10 -41.08 15.83 33.20
C VAL A 10 -41.00 15.45 31.72
N ILE A 11 -42.08 15.64 30.94
CA ILE A 11 -42.13 15.24 29.51
C ILE A 11 -41.39 16.24 28.60
N ALA A 12 -41.16 17.49 29.05
CA ALA A 12 -40.57 18.55 28.23
C ALA A 12 -39.04 18.66 28.32
N THR A 13 -38.36 17.73 29.00
CA THR A 13 -36.90 17.67 29.09
C THR A 13 -36.33 16.35 28.56
N LEU A 14 -36.98 15.73 27.56
CA LEU A 14 -36.25 14.87 26.63
C LEU A 14 -35.34 15.77 25.80
N PHE A 15 -34.22 16.14 26.42
CA PHE A 15 -33.05 16.68 25.75
C PHE A 15 -32.70 15.67 24.67
N LEU A 16 -32.91 16.07 23.41
CA LEU A 16 -32.44 15.36 22.24
C LEU A 16 -30.94 15.10 22.45
N ILE A 17 -30.60 13.88 22.87
CA ILE A 17 -29.23 13.39 22.81
C ILE A 17 -28.96 13.25 21.31
N GLN A 18 -28.52 14.37 20.70
CA GLN A 18 -27.94 14.35 19.38
C GLN A 18 -26.64 13.57 19.51
N ILE A 19 -26.69 12.28 19.20
CA ILE A 19 -25.49 11.49 18.96
C ILE A 19 -24.79 12.22 17.81
N PRO A 20 -23.60 12.82 18.02
CA PRO A 20 -22.89 13.40 16.91
C PRO A 20 -22.63 12.26 15.92
N ALA A 21 -23.08 12.44 14.68
CA ALA A 21 -22.72 11.53 13.61
C ALA A 21 -21.19 11.52 13.53
N ALA A 22 -20.56 10.43 13.98
CA ALA A 22 -19.15 10.25 13.83
C ALA A 22 -18.86 10.32 12.32
N ALA A 23 -18.19 11.37 11.88
CA ALA A 23 -17.70 11.45 10.51
C ALA A 23 -16.77 10.25 10.32
N ALA A 24 -17.16 9.31 9.46
CA ALA A 24 -16.29 8.23 9.06
C ALA A 24 -15.06 8.87 8.41
N LEU A 25 -13.91 8.78 9.06
CA LEU A 25 -12.65 9.17 8.44
C LEU A 25 -12.41 8.25 7.24
N PRO A 26 -11.90 8.75 6.10
CA PRO A 26 -11.50 7.87 5.01
C PRO A 26 -10.46 6.90 5.56
N MET A 27 -10.80 5.60 5.58
CA MET A 27 -9.82 4.55 5.84
C MET A 27 -8.99 4.45 4.57
N SER A 28 -7.74 4.90 4.62
CA SER A 28 -6.79 4.62 3.54
C SER A 28 -6.65 3.11 3.48
N SER A 29 -7.07 2.54 2.35
CA SER A 29 -6.77 1.15 2.02
C SER A 29 -5.32 1.08 1.58
N GLN A 30 -4.64 0.00 1.99
CA GLN A 30 -3.23 -0.23 1.77
C GLN A 30 -3.05 -1.72 1.50
N THR A 31 -2.36 -2.05 0.41
CA THR A 31 -1.93 -3.42 0.16
C THR A 31 -0.47 -3.60 0.62
N ILE A 32 -0.18 -4.76 1.21
CA ILE A 32 1.19 -5.20 1.45
C ILE A 32 1.58 -6.16 0.32
N ILE A 33 2.56 -5.77 -0.47
CA ILE A 33 3.11 -6.55 -1.58
C ILE A 33 4.45 -7.13 -1.12
N HIS A 34 4.54 -8.45 -1.01
CA HIS A 34 5.75 -9.14 -0.58
C HIS A 34 6.59 -9.53 -1.79
N VAL A 35 7.80 -8.99 -1.88
CA VAL A 35 8.81 -9.46 -2.83
C VAL A 35 9.34 -10.80 -2.34
N THR A 36 9.42 -11.78 -3.24
CA THR A 36 9.80 -13.16 -2.90
C THR A 36 11.12 -13.60 -3.51
N THR A 37 11.67 -12.80 -4.43
CA THR A 37 12.94 -13.10 -5.11
C THR A 37 13.83 -11.86 -5.18
N GLU A 38 15.14 -12.07 -5.06
CA GLU A 38 16.15 -11.02 -5.26
C GLU A 38 16.45 -10.78 -6.74
N ALA A 39 16.01 -11.70 -7.61
CA ALA A 39 16.19 -11.58 -9.04
C ALA A 39 15.45 -10.35 -9.55
N ASP A 40 16.17 -9.51 -10.30
CA ASP A 40 15.53 -8.48 -11.10
C ASP A 40 15.07 -9.12 -12.41
N GLU A 41 13.76 -9.29 -12.54
CA GLU A 41 13.12 -10.11 -13.59
C GLU A 41 11.64 -9.74 -13.78
N VAL A 42 11.05 -10.25 -14.88
CA VAL A 42 9.66 -9.98 -15.32
C VAL A 42 9.04 -11.23 -16.00
N ASP A 43 9.63 -12.40 -15.75
CA ASP A 43 9.23 -13.67 -16.30
C ASP A 43 8.08 -14.24 -15.44
N ILE A 44 7.04 -14.78 -16.07
CA ILE A 44 5.92 -15.40 -15.33
C ILE A 44 6.38 -16.77 -14.79
N ASN A 45 6.85 -16.79 -13.55
CA ASN A 45 7.49 -17.96 -12.95
C ASN A 45 6.95 -18.30 -11.54
N GLY A 46 6.04 -17.49 -11.00
CA GLY A 46 5.46 -17.69 -9.67
C GLY A 46 6.21 -16.97 -8.55
N GLU A 47 7.20 -16.14 -8.89
CA GLU A 47 7.88 -15.23 -7.97
C GLU A 47 7.31 -13.80 -8.11
N CYS A 48 7.70 -12.93 -7.19
CA CYS A 48 7.37 -11.52 -7.23
C CYS A 48 8.67 -10.75 -7.04
N SER A 49 9.22 -10.23 -8.14
CA SER A 49 10.42 -9.40 -8.13
C SER A 49 10.11 -7.99 -7.62
N LEU A 50 11.15 -7.21 -7.27
CA LEU A 50 10.96 -5.79 -6.92
C LEU A 50 10.35 -5.00 -8.08
N ARG A 51 10.73 -5.31 -9.32
CA ARG A 51 10.22 -4.63 -10.51
C ARG A 51 8.74 -4.93 -10.74
N GLU A 52 8.35 -6.18 -10.56
CA GLU A 52 6.95 -6.59 -10.64
C GLU A 52 6.11 -6.02 -9.50
N ALA A 53 6.66 -5.95 -8.28
CA ALA A 53 5.97 -5.35 -7.14
C ALA A 53 5.69 -3.86 -7.35
N VAL A 54 6.67 -3.11 -7.88
CA VAL A 54 6.48 -1.69 -8.23
C VAL A 54 5.48 -1.54 -9.37
N ALA A 55 5.53 -2.40 -10.40
CA ALA A 55 4.55 -2.38 -11.48
C ALA A 55 3.12 -2.71 -10.98
N ALA A 56 2.98 -3.65 -10.04
CA ALA A 56 1.71 -4.04 -9.45
C ALA A 56 1.11 -2.93 -8.58
N ALA A 57 1.94 -2.25 -7.78
CA ALA A 57 1.55 -1.08 -7.01
C ALA A 57 1.11 0.07 -7.94
N ASN A 58 1.96 0.45 -8.90
CA ASN A 58 1.68 1.58 -9.81
C ASN A 58 0.41 1.40 -10.66
N SER A 59 0.01 0.17 -10.95
CA SER A 59 -1.11 -0.13 -11.85
C SER A 59 -2.38 -0.58 -11.14
N ASP A 60 -2.34 -0.80 -9.83
CA ASP A 60 -3.41 -1.46 -9.06
C ASP A 60 -3.87 -2.80 -9.69
N LEU A 61 -2.94 -3.52 -10.34
CA LEU A 61 -3.20 -4.81 -10.99
C LEU A 61 -2.22 -5.87 -10.48
N PRO A 62 -2.65 -7.14 -10.37
CA PRO A 62 -1.71 -8.21 -10.02
C PRO A 62 -0.72 -8.43 -11.17
N ILE A 63 0.56 -8.56 -10.84
CA ILE A 63 1.64 -8.86 -11.79
C ILE A 63 2.34 -10.12 -11.29
N ASP A 64 2.35 -11.18 -12.12
CA ASP A 64 2.70 -12.55 -11.73
C ASP A 64 2.13 -12.93 -10.34
N SER A 65 3.00 -13.18 -9.35
CA SER A 65 2.61 -13.53 -7.98
C SER A 65 2.54 -12.33 -7.03
N CYS A 66 2.79 -11.12 -7.52
CA CYS A 66 2.59 -9.89 -6.77
C CYS A 66 1.09 -9.56 -6.65
N ALA A 67 0.66 -9.24 -5.43
CA ALA A 67 -0.68 -8.73 -5.19
C ALA A 67 -0.90 -7.38 -5.89
N ALA A 68 -2.13 -7.13 -6.34
CA ALA A 68 -2.52 -5.84 -6.90
C ALA A 68 -2.35 -4.73 -5.86
N GLY A 69 -1.80 -3.58 -6.29
CA GLY A 69 -1.82 -2.36 -5.50
C GLY A 69 -3.24 -1.93 -5.14
N HIS A 70 -3.37 -1.18 -4.04
CA HIS A 70 -4.57 -0.41 -3.77
C HIS A 70 -4.31 0.70 -2.74
N GLY A 71 -4.31 1.95 -3.19
CA GLY A 71 -4.30 3.12 -2.32
C GLY A 71 -2.89 3.52 -1.91
N SER A 72 -2.46 3.24 -0.67
CA SER A 72 -1.09 3.58 -0.24
C SER A 72 -0.32 2.32 0.11
N ASP A 73 0.41 1.77 -0.84
CA ASP A 73 0.96 0.42 -0.72
C ASP A 73 2.25 0.34 0.11
N ILE A 74 2.52 -0.85 0.64
CA ILE A 74 3.82 -1.22 1.22
C ILE A 74 4.41 -2.35 0.42
N ILE A 75 5.57 -2.13 -0.19
CA ILE A 75 6.41 -3.19 -0.74
C ILE A 75 7.39 -3.64 0.34
N VAL A 76 7.34 -4.93 0.71
CA VAL A 76 8.23 -5.52 1.71
C VAL A 76 9.32 -6.33 1.03
N LEU A 77 10.57 -6.00 1.31
CA LEU A 77 11.74 -6.70 0.79
C LEU A 77 12.33 -7.63 1.86
N PRO A 78 12.67 -8.89 1.53
CA PRO A 78 13.46 -9.75 2.40
C PRO A 78 14.89 -9.21 2.56
N GLU A 79 15.70 -9.94 3.35
CA GLU A 79 17.15 -9.78 3.28
C GLU A 79 17.65 -10.16 1.88
N GLY A 80 18.65 -9.43 1.36
CA GLY A 80 19.13 -9.63 0.00
C GLY A 80 19.71 -8.38 -0.66
N THR A 81 20.33 -8.59 -1.84
CA THR A 81 20.78 -7.50 -2.72
C THR A 81 20.02 -7.53 -4.03
N PHE A 82 19.15 -6.56 -4.22
CA PHE A 82 18.31 -6.39 -5.41
C PHE A 82 19.11 -5.59 -6.45
N LEU A 83 19.82 -6.32 -7.32
CA LEU A 83 20.64 -5.75 -8.40
C LEU A 83 19.78 -5.40 -9.61
N LEU A 84 19.47 -4.12 -9.78
CA LEU A 84 18.56 -3.61 -10.81
C LEU A 84 19.26 -3.34 -12.14
N ARG A 85 18.58 -3.66 -13.26
CA ARG A 85 19.05 -3.47 -14.62
C ARG A 85 17.94 -2.82 -15.47
N SER A 86 18.21 -1.64 -16.04
CA SER A 86 17.25 -0.89 -16.88
C SER A 86 16.71 -1.61 -18.12
N ASN A 87 17.35 -2.71 -18.54
CA ASN A 87 16.99 -3.41 -19.77
C ASN A 87 17.00 -4.93 -19.55
N ILE A 88 16.15 -5.40 -18.65
CA ILE A 88 15.91 -6.83 -18.56
C ILE A 88 15.08 -7.24 -19.77
N ASN A 89 15.56 -8.22 -20.53
CA ASN A 89 14.84 -8.84 -21.64
C ASN A 89 14.31 -7.85 -22.70
N GLY A 90 14.91 -6.65 -22.86
CA GLY A 90 14.40 -5.63 -23.77
C GLY A 90 13.13 -4.91 -23.27
N ALA A 91 12.82 -5.03 -21.98
CA ALA A 91 11.62 -4.48 -21.38
C ALA A 91 11.55 -2.95 -21.48
N SER A 92 10.32 -2.44 -21.60
CA SER A 92 9.97 -1.02 -21.67
C SER A 92 8.64 -0.78 -20.98
N GLY A 93 8.28 0.49 -20.74
CA GLY A 93 7.07 0.85 -20.02
C GLY A 93 7.18 0.49 -18.52
N PRO A 94 6.21 -0.24 -17.93
CA PRO A 94 6.22 -0.56 -16.49
C PRO A 94 7.39 -1.45 -16.06
N PHE A 95 8.07 -2.07 -17.04
CA PHE A 95 9.22 -2.94 -16.83
C PHE A 95 10.53 -2.34 -17.37
N GLY A 96 10.52 -1.06 -17.76
CA GLY A 96 11.73 -0.29 -18.05
C GLY A 96 12.46 0.08 -16.75
N PRO A 97 13.07 1.27 -16.64
CA PRO A 97 13.66 1.73 -15.38
C PRO A 97 12.70 1.60 -14.18
N LEU A 98 13.23 1.38 -12.98
CA LEU A 98 12.41 1.18 -11.79
C LEU A 98 11.83 2.51 -11.28
N ILE A 99 10.72 2.95 -11.88
CA ILE A 99 10.06 4.22 -11.55
C ILE A 99 8.82 3.99 -10.68
N VAL A 100 8.76 4.69 -9.55
CA VAL A 100 7.58 4.73 -8.67
C VAL A 100 6.68 5.88 -9.11
N THR A 101 5.43 5.58 -9.47
CA THR A 101 4.46 6.59 -9.92
C THR A 101 3.25 6.74 -9.00
N ASP A 102 3.03 5.80 -8.09
CA ASP A 102 1.97 5.87 -7.07
C ASP A 102 2.53 6.11 -5.65
N ASN A 103 1.65 6.44 -4.70
CA ASN A 103 2.01 6.63 -3.31
C ASN A 103 2.28 5.28 -2.62
N LEU A 104 3.55 4.89 -2.52
CA LEU A 104 3.95 3.66 -1.84
C LEU A 104 5.16 3.86 -0.92
N SER A 105 5.33 2.91 -0.01
CA SER A 105 6.52 2.78 0.84
C SER A 105 7.26 1.48 0.51
N ILE A 106 8.57 1.53 0.38
CA ILE A 106 9.42 0.33 0.28
C ILE A 106 10.09 0.09 1.63
N GLN A 107 9.89 -1.09 2.22
CA GLN A 107 10.39 -1.46 3.53
C GLN A 107 11.33 -2.66 3.41
N GLY A 108 12.62 -2.44 3.65
CA GLY A 108 13.60 -3.53 3.78
C GLY A 108 13.53 -4.22 5.14
N PHE A 109 13.98 -5.46 5.20
CA PHE A 109 14.06 -6.25 6.43
C PHE A 109 14.90 -5.55 7.51
N SER A 110 16.04 -4.99 7.13
CA SER A 110 16.81 -4.07 7.97
C SER A 110 17.75 -3.21 7.12
N ALA A 111 18.25 -2.10 7.68
CA ALA A 111 19.15 -1.19 6.99
C ALA A 111 20.49 -1.80 6.54
N THR A 112 20.90 -2.94 7.11
CA THR A 112 22.14 -3.64 6.76
C THR A 112 21.92 -4.96 6.01
N ALA A 113 20.67 -5.45 5.96
CA ALA A 113 20.35 -6.75 5.35
C ALA A 113 19.66 -6.60 3.98
N THR A 114 19.09 -5.44 3.68
CA THR A 114 18.44 -5.17 2.39
C THR A 114 19.19 -4.07 1.67
N ILE A 115 19.67 -4.37 0.46
CA ILE A 115 20.37 -3.42 -0.41
C ILE A 115 19.62 -3.38 -1.75
N ILE A 116 19.21 -2.19 -2.18
CA ILE A 116 18.75 -1.95 -3.56
C ILE A 116 19.91 -1.28 -4.28
N ASP A 117 20.38 -1.89 -5.37
CA ASP A 117 21.53 -1.42 -6.12
C ASP A 117 21.15 -1.28 -7.59
N GLY A 118 21.19 -0.06 -8.12
CA GLY A 118 20.90 0.26 -9.53
C GLY A 118 21.91 -0.30 -10.52
N TYR A 119 23.00 -0.91 -10.02
CA TYR A 119 24.06 -1.54 -10.79
C TYR A 119 24.65 -0.63 -11.90
N PHE A 120 24.62 0.70 -11.68
CA PHE A 120 24.99 1.75 -12.64
C PHE A 120 24.21 1.73 -13.97
N THR A 121 23.13 0.95 -14.03
CA THR A 121 22.36 0.77 -15.25
C THR A 121 20.91 1.18 -15.07
N ASP A 122 20.37 1.10 -13.86
CA ASP A 122 19.02 1.53 -13.50
C ASP A 122 19.09 2.70 -12.51
N ASP A 123 18.13 3.61 -12.65
CA ASP A 123 17.93 4.69 -11.71
C ASP A 123 17.09 4.15 -10.55
N ILE A 124 17.50 4.45 -9.32
CA ILE A 124 16.70 4.10 -8.14
C ILE A 124 15.81 5.30 -7.80
N PHE A 125 14.54 5.20 -8.20
CA PHE A 125 13.43 6.16 -8.00
C PHE A 125 13.44 7.40 -8.90
#